data_AF-A4CKM9-F1
#
_entry.id   AF-A4CKM9-F1
#
_cell.length_a   1.000
_cell.length_b   1.000
_cell.length_c   1.000
_cell.angle_alpha   90.00
_cell.angle_beta   90.00
_cell.angle_gamma   90.00
#
_symmetry.space_group_name_H-M   'P 1'
#
loop_
_entity.id
_entity.type
_entity.pdbx_description
1 polymer ?
#
loop_
_entity_poly.entity_id
_entity_poly.type
_entity_poly.pdbx_seq_one_letter_code
_entity_poly.pdbx_strand_id
1 'polypeptide(L)'
;MEELLQVISDYSRIPMDELREKTRVQRIIYYQFIFCYLALDQKIASAPDISRKLGRFDHSFARRSRRKIKEWLSYDKNLARDIQAIESTYYYRDRALIVRDLIGQMTWQQLSEIIDYAKSMGLETKAF
;
A
#
# COMPACT_ATOMS: atom_id res chain seq x y z
N MET A 1 -3.15 -0.09 -9.55
CA MET A 1 -4.04 -1.18 -9.06
C MET A 1 -3.31 -2.53 -9.00
N GLU A 2 -2.69 -2.98 -10.09
CA GLU A 2 -1.99 -4.27 -10.12
C GLU A 2 -0.86 -4.35 -9.08
N GLU A 3 -0.01 -3.33 -9.04
CA GLU A 3 1.10 -3.22 -8.08
C GLU A 3 0.63 -3.29 -6.63
N LEU A 4 -0.46 -2.60 -6.28
CA LEU A 4 -1.03 -2.64 -4.93
C LEU A 4 -1.50 -4.06 -4.57
N LEU A 5 -2.15 -4.75 -5.51
CA LEU A 5 -2.59 -6.12 -5.31
C LEU A 5 -1.39 -7.07 -5.14
N GLN A 6 -0.31 -6.85 -5.90
CA GLN A 6 0.94 -7.58 -5.76
C GLN A 6 1.60 -7.30 -4.40
N VAL A 7 1.67 -6.05 -3.92
CA VAL A 7 2.20 -5.73 -2.58
C VAL A 7 1.41 -6.46 -1.49
N ILE A 8 0.08 -6.52 -1.61
CA ILE A 8 -0.76 -7.23 -0.64
C ILE A 8 -0.55 -8.74 -0.73
N SER A 9 -0.41 -9.30 -1.93
CA SER A 9 -0.04 -10.70 -2.15
C SER A 9 1.27 -11.04 -1.44
N ASP A 10 2.31 -10.23 -1.68
CA ASP A 10 3.64 -10.41 -1.09
C ASP A 10 3.59 -10.32 0.45
N TYR A 11 2.87 -9.33 0.98
CA TYR A 11 2.71 -9.13 2.43
C TYR A 11 1.94 -10.28 3.10
N SER A 12 0.82 -10.68 2.52
CA SER A 12 -0.08 -11.69 3.08
C SER A 12 0.36 -13.13 2.82
N ARG A 13 1.29 -13.34 1.88
CA ARG A 13 1.66 -14.64 1.32
C ARG A 13 0.47 -15.40 0.75
N ILE A 14 -0.47 -14.68 0.14
CA ILE A 14 -1.62 -15.24 -0.57
C ILE A 14 -1.38 -14.98 -2.06
N PRO A 15 -1.40 -16.01 -2.93
CA PRO A 15 -1.22 -15.83 -4.36
C PRO A 15 -2.18 -14.79 -4.94
N MET A 16 -1.72 -13.99 -5.90
CA MET A 16 -2.57 -12.96 -6.53
C MET A 16 -3.84 -13.54 -7.14
N ASP A 17 -3.77 -14.72 -7.73
CA ASP A 17 -4.95 -15.33 -8.37
C ASP A 17 -6.02 -15.68 -7.32
N GLU A 18 -5.63 -16.17 -6.14
CA GLU A 18 -6.56 -16.36 -5.02
C GLU A 18 -7.16 -15.04 -4.52
N LEU A 19 -6.36 -13.96 -4.47
CA LEU A 19 -6.86 -12.64 -4.10
C LEU A 19 -7.82 -12.06 -5.15
N ARG A 20 -7.73 -12.47 -6.42
CA ARG A 20 -8.64 -12.04 -7.50
C ARG A 20 -9.94 -12.84 -7.53
N GLU A 21 -10.01 -13.97 -6.84
CA GLU A 21 -11.16 -14.84 -6.88
C GLU A 21 -12.25 -14.48 -5.85
N LYS A 22 -13.49 -14.75 -6.23
CA LYS A 22 -14.61 -14.69 -5.28
C LYS A 22 -14.51 -15.87 -4.32
N THR A 23 -14.15 -15.59 -3.08
CA THR A 23 -14.01 -16.62 -2.03
C THR A 23 -14.88 -16.35 -0.81
N ARG A 24 -15.02 -17.39 0.03
CA ARG A 24 -15.60 -17.35 1.39
C ARG A 24 -14.55 -17.47 2.50
N VAL A 25 -13.27 -17.70 2.14
CA VAL A 25 -12.17 -17.84 3.10
C VAL A 25 -11.90 -16.50 3.75
N GLN A 26 -12.12 -16.41 5.07
CA GLN A 26 -12.08 -15.14 5.80
C GLN A 26 -10.73 -14.43 5.72
N ARG A 27 -9.62 -15.19 5.77
CA ARG A 27 -8.27 -14.64 5.63
C ARG A 27 -8.07 -13.94 4.29
N ILE A 28 -8.54 -14.53 3.19
CA ILE A 28 -8.44 -13.92 1.86
C ILE A 28 -9.36 -12.71 1.76
N ILE A 29 -10.60 -12.80 2.28
CA ILE A 29 -11.55 -11.68 2.32
C ILE A 29 -10.98 -10.49 3.10
N TYR A 30 -10.28 -10.73 4.21
CA TYR A 30 -9.63 -9.70 5.01
C TYR A 30 -8.64 -8.89 4.16
N TYR A 31 -7.74 -9.54 3.42
CA TYR A 31 -6.81 -8.85 2.54
C TYR A 31 -7.46 -8.23 1.30
N GLN A 32 -8.52 -8.86 0.74
CA GLN A 32 -9.37 -8.22 -0.27
C GLN A 32 -10.01 -6.92 0.26
N PHE A 33 -10.39 -6.90 1.54
CA PHE A 33 -10.98 -5.70 2.16
C PHE A 33 -9.94 -4.58 2.31
N ILE A 34 -8.72 -4.94 2.73
CA ILE A 34 -7.60 -4.00 2.80
C ILE A 34 -7.31 -3.42 1.41
N PHE A 35 -7.22 -4.26 0.36
CA PHE A 35 -7.06 -3.80 -1.01
C PHE A 35 -8.14 -2.79 -1.43
N CYS A 36 -9.41 -3.12 -1.19
CA CYS A 36 -10.52 -2.22 -1.49
C CYS A 36 -10.44 -0.90 -0.73
N TYR A 37 -10.09 -0.95 0.56
CA TYR A 37 -9.96 0.24 1.39
C TYR A 37 -8.87 1.16 0.84
N LEU A 38 -7.66 0.64 0.64
CA LEU A 38 -6.52 1.40 0.14
C LEU A 38 -6.78 1.98 -1.25
N ALA A 39 -7.29 1.16 -2.17
CA ALA A 39 -7.59 1.60 -3.53
C ALA A 39 -8.65 2.71 -3.58
N LEU A 40 -9.66 2.68 -2.70
CA LEU A 40 -10.68 3.72 -2.63
C LEU A 40 -10.22 4.97 -1.88
N ASP A 41 -9.50 4.82 -0.76
CA ASP A 41 -9.10 5.96 0.08
C ASP A 41 -8.02 6.80 -0.61
N GLN A 42 -7.10 6.14 -1.32
CA GLN A 42 -6.07 6.80 -2.12
C GLN A 42 -6.55 7.19 -3.54
N LYS A 43 -7.84 7.01 -3.84
CA LYS A 43 -8.46 7.33 -5.15
C LYS A 43 -7.75 6.68 -6.35
N ILE A 44 -7.19 5.48 -6.16
CA ILE A 44 -6.49 4.73 -7.21
C ILE A 44 -7.47 4.26 -8.29
N ALA A 45 -8.70 3.87 -7.92
CA ALA A 45 -9.72 3.40 -8.84
C ALA A 45 -11.13 3.53 -8.27
N SER A 46 -12.13 3.39 -9.14
CA SER A 46 -13.55 3.42 -8.74
C SER A 46 -13.97 2.09 -8.07
N ALA A 47 -15.03 2.12 -7.25
CA ALA A 47 -15.57 0.91 -6.61
C ALA A 47 -15.99 -0.18 -7.61
N PRO A 48 -16.63 0.13 -8.76
CA PRO A 48 -16.88 -0.84 -9.82
C PRO A 48 -15.60 -1.48 -10.38
N ASP A 49 -14.54 -0.70 -10.61
CA ASP A 49 -13.28 -1.21 -11.17
C ASP A 49 -12.57 -2.15 -10.20
N ILE A 50 -12.50 -1.74 -8.94
CA ILE A 50 -11.92 -2.53 -7.84
C ILE A 50 -12.67 -3.87 -7.70
N SER A 51 -14.00 -3.82 -7.73
CA SER A 51 -14.81 -5.04 -7.59
C SER A 51 -14.57 -5.99 -8.77
N ARG A 52 -14.55 -5.47 -10.01
CA ARG A 52 -14.23 -6.27 -11.21
C ARG A 52 -12.85 -6.91 -11.11
N LYS A 53 -11.86 -6.17 -10.58
CA LYS A 53 -10.49 -6.68 -10.37
C LYS A 53 -10.44 -7.88 -9.43
N LEU A 54 -11.39 -7.97 -8.49
CA LEU A 54 -11.54 -9.06 -7.54
C LEU A 54 -12.58 -10.10 -7.99
N GLY A 55 -12.86 -10.20 -9.30
CA GLY A 55 -13.80 -11.19 -9.84
C GLY A 55 -15.26 -10.96 -9.40
N ARG A 56 -15.61 -9.73 -8.99
CA ARG A 56 -16.95 -9.38 -8.48
C ARG A 56 -17.58 -8.32 -9.36
N PHE A 57 -18.83 -8.54 -9.78
CA PHE A 57 -19.58 -7.58 -10.60
C PHE A 57 -20.34 -6.54 -9.78
N ASP A 58 -20.53 -6.78 -8.47
CA ASP A 58 -21.23 -5.87 -7.57
C ASP A 58 -20.25 -4.91 -6.86
N HIS A 59 -20.46 -3.60 -7.07
CA HIS A 59 -19.67 -2.54 -6.45
C HIS A 59 -19.89 -2.40 -4.93
N SER A 60 -20.93 -3.04 -4.39
CA SER A 60 -21.23 -3.00 -2.96
C SER A 60 -20.11 -3.62 -2.12
N PHE A 61 -19.36 -4.58 -2.68
CA PHE A 61 -18.24 -5.22 -2.01
C PHE A 61 -17.17 -4.19 -1.64
N ALA A 62 -16.63 -3.45 -2.61
CA ALA A 62 -15.59 -2.46 -2.34
C ALA A 62 -16.03 -1.37 -1.34
N ARG A 63 -17.28 -0.88 -1.46
CA ARG A 63 -17.84 0.10 -0.52
C ARG A 63 -17.99 -0.47 0.90
N ARG A 64 -18.52 -1.70 1.01
CA ARG A 64 -18.68 -2.41 2.28
C ARG A 64 -17.31 -2.67 2.93
N SER A 65 -16.33 -3.09 2.16
CA SER A 65 -14.95 -3.30 2.61
C SER A 65 -14.37 -2.03 3.21
N ARG A 66 -14.43 -0.89 2.50
CA ARG A 66 -13.92 0.40 3.01
C ARG A 66 -14.57 0.78 4.34
N ARG A 67 -15.90 0.65 4.44
CA ARG A 67 -16.62 0.92 5.70
C ARG A 67 -16.17 -0.01 6.83
N LYS A 68 -16.01 -1.31 6.56
CA LYS A 68 -15.58 -2.28 7.56
C LYS A 68 -14.15 -2.04 8.04
N ILE A 69 -13.22 -1.74 7.14
CA ILE A 69 -11.86 -1.38 7.52
C ILE A 69 -11.84 -0.11 8.38
N LYS A 70 -12.61 0.93 8.02
CA LYS A 70 -12.72 2.16 8.83
C LYS A 70 -13.27 1.90 10.24
N GLU A 71 -14.26 1.02 10.35
CA GLU A 71 -14.80 0.57 11.65
C GLU A 71 -13.73 -0.16 12.45
N TRP A 72 -13.04 -1.13 11.84
CA TRP A 72 -12.01 -1.95 12.50
C TRP A 72 -10.80 -1.15 12.95
N LEU A 73 -10.40 -0.13 12.18
CA LEU A 73 -9.29 0.76 12.55
C LEU A 73 -9.48 1.47 13.89
N SER A 74 -10.73 1.63 14.36
CA SER A 74 -11.00 2.26 15.65
C SER A 74 -10.61 1.40 16.86
N TYR A 75 -10.43 0.08 16.68
CA TYR A 75 -10.17 -0.85 17.77
C TYR A 75 -9.08 -1.90 17.49
N ASP A 76 -8.73 -2.15 16.23
CA ASP A 76 -7.72 -3.12 15.83
C ASP A 76 -6.39 -2.43 15.49
N LYS A 77 -5.47 -2.44 16.47
CA LYS A 77 -4.12 -1.91 16.31
C LYS A 77 -3.26 -2.72 15.35
N ASN A 78 -3.55 -4.01 15.16
CA ASN A 78 -2.78 -4.84 14.23
C ASN A 78 -3.16 -4.50 12.79
N LEU A 79 -4.45 -4.31 12.52
CA LEU A 79 -4.91 -3.81 11.22
C LEU A 79 -4.28 -2.47 10.86
N ALA A 80 -4.19 -1.54 11.81
CA ALA A 80 -3.55 -0.24 11.58
C ALA A 80 -2.08 -0.39 11.16
N ARG A 81 -1.34 -1.31 11.80
CA ARG A 81 0.06 -1.63 11.44
C ARG A 81 0.15 -2.30 10.08
N ASP A 82 -0.72 -3.26 9.79
CA ASP A 82 -0.78 -3.94 8.50
C ASP A 82 -0.98 -2.94 7.35
N ILE A 83 -1.97 -2.06 7.50
CA ILE A 83 -2.27 -1.01 6.53
C ILE A 83 -1.06 -0.09 6.34
N GLN A 84 -0.45 0.39 7.43
CA GLN A 84 0.71 1.28 7.34
C GLN A 84 1.90 0.60 6.64
N ALA A 85 2.16 -0.67 6.92
CA ALA A 85 3.23 -1.44 6.30
C ALA A 85 3.00 -1.63 4.79
N ILE A 86 1.76 -1.98 4.40
CA ILE A 86 1.36 -2.15 3.01
C ILE A 86 1.45 -0.81 2.27
N GLU A 87 0.93 0.27 2.84
CA GLU A 87 0.96 1.61 2.24
C GLU A 87 2.38 2.12 2.03
N SER A 88 3.23 1.97 3.04
CA SER A 88 4.64 2.35 2.95
C SER A 88 5.32 1.58 1.83
N THR A 89 5.15 0.26 1.80
CA THR A 89 5.75 -0.60 0.76
C THR A 89 5.26 -0.20 -0.63
N TYR A 90 3.96 0.02 -0.80
CA TYR A 90 3.38 0.46 -2.07
C TYR A 90 3.92 1.83 -2.51
N TYR A 91 4.02 2.80 -1.60
CA TYR A 91 4.52 4.13 -1.89
C TYR A 91 6.00 4.15 -2.31
N TYR A 92 6.83 3.33 -1.68
CA TYR A 92 8.27 3.31 -1.93
C TYR A 92 8.69 2.37 -3.07
N ARG A 93 7.83 1.46 -3.54
CA ARG A 93 8.16 0.41 -4.52
C ARG A 93 8.87 0.94 -5.77
N ASP A 94 8.37 2.02 -6.36
CA ASP A 94 8.96 2.62 -7.57
C ASP A 94 9.82 3.84 -7.27
N ARG A 95 9.66 4.44 -6.08
CA ARG A 95 10.40 5.66 -5.71
C ARG A 95 11.83 5.39 -5.32
N ALA A 96 12.20 4.18 -4.91
CA ALA A 96 13.60 3.85 -4.66
C ALA A 96 14.46 4.02 -5.92
N LEU A 97 13.92 3.68 -7.09
CA LEU A 97 14.60 3.90 -8.38
C LEU A 97 14.67 5.38 -8.73
N ILE A 98 13.58 6.12 -8.49
CA ILE A 98 13.54 7.58 -8.72
C ILE A 98 14.53 8.31 -7.80
N VAL A 99 14.58 7.95 -6.51
CA VAL A 99 15.50 8.53 -5.54
C VAL A 99 16.94 8.20 -5.93
N ARG A 100 17.23 6.95 -6.35
CA ARG A 100 18.56 6.58 -6.83
C ARG A 100 18.98 7.41 -8.05
N ASP A 101 18.10 7.57 -9.02
CA ASP A 101 18.37 8.33 -10.24
C ASP A 101 18.55 9.84 -9.95
N LEU A 102 17.67 10.40 -9.11
CA LEU A 102 17.79 11.78 -8.62
C LEU A 102 19.10 12.01 -7.89
N ILE A 103 19.48 11.12 -6.95
CA ILE A 103 20.76 11.20 -6.24
C ILE A 103 21.93 11.15 -7.23
N GLY A 104 21.84 10.30 -8.27
CA GLY A 104 22.86 10.21 -9.32
C GLY A 104 23.01 11.47 -10.17
N GLN A 105 21.98 12.32 -10.24
CA GLN A 105 21.98 13.59 -10.97
C GLN A 105 22.33 14.80 -10.09
N MET A 106 22.45 14.62 -8.77
CA MET A 106 22.71 15.69 -7.82
C MET A 106 24.20 16.02 -7.68
N THR A 107 24.48 17.29 -7.44
CA THR A 107 25.83 17.73 -7.04
C THR A 107 26.12 17.33 -5.59
N TRP A 108 27.40 17.23 -5.25
CA TRP A 108 27.83 17.01 -3.86
C TRP A 108 27.29 18.05 -2.87
N GLN A 109 27.13 19.30 -3.31
CA GLN A 109 26.62 20.37 -2.47
C GLN A 109 25.14 20.16 -2.12
N GLN A 110 24.32 19.78 -3.11
CA GLN A 110 22.90 19.44 -2.90
C GLN A 110 22.74 18.18 -2.04
N LEU A 111 23.60 17.17 -2.21
CA LEU A 111 23.59 15.97 -1.37
C LEU A 111 23.95 16.29 0.09
N SER A 112 24.94 17.17 0.30
CA SER A 112 25.32 17.62 1.65
C SER A 112 24.16 18.33 2.35
N GLU A 113 23.47 19.24 1.66
CA GLU A 113 22.31 19.95 2.22
C GLU A 113 21.18 19.00 2.64
N ILE A 114 20.90 17.95 1.85
CA ILE A 114 19.90 16.94 2.20
C ILE A 114 20.33 16.12 3.42
N ILE A 115 21.60 15.73 3.49
CA ILE A 115 22.15 14.98 4.63
C ILE A 115 22.06 15.83 5.90
N ASP A 116 22.41 17.11 5.83
CA ASP A 116 22.36 18.02 6.96
C ASP A 116 20.91 18.29 7.40
N TYR A 117 19.99 18.42 6.45
CA TYR A 117 18.56 18.49 6.74
C TYR A 117 18.06 17.20 7.43
N ALA A 118 18.41 16.02 6.93
CA ALA A 118 18.03 14.74 7.54
C ALA A 118 18.58 14.59 8.97
N LYS A 119 19.82 14.99 9.21
CA LYS A 119 20.42 15.04 10.55
C LYS A 119 19.67 16.00 11.47
N SER A 120 19.26 17.17 10.96
CA SER A 120 18.46 18.14 11.74
C SER A 120 17.10 17.58 12.18
N MET A 121 16.57 16.60 11.42
CA MET A 121 15.36 15.85 11.75
C MET A 121 15.60 14.63 12.66
N GLY A 122 16.83 14.40 13.14
CA GLY A 122 17.17 13.26 13.99
C GLY A 122 17.21 11.91 13.26
N LEU A 123 17.30 11.92 11.93
CA LEU A 123 17.44 10.70 11.14
C LEU A 123 18.91 10.26 11.14
N GLU A 124 19.16 9.00 11.51
CA GLU A 124 20.49 8.40 11.40
C GLU A 124 20.85 8.25 9.91
N THR A 125 21.92 8.92 9.50
CA THR A 125 22.50 8.78 8.16
C THR A 125 23.75 7.91 8.28
N LYS A 126 23.76 6.75 7.60
CA LYS A 126 25.00 5.98 7.43
C LYS A 126 25.82 6.64 6.32
N ALA A 127 27.07 6.98 6.63
CA ALA A 127 28.03 7.33 5.59
C ALA A 127 28.21 6.12 4.66
N PHE A 128 28.06 6.35 3.35
CA PHE A 128 28.33 5.36 2.31
C PHE A 128 29.83 5.10 2.18
#